data_AF-A0A929HQW5-F1
#
_entry.id   AF-A0A929HQW5-F1
#
_cell.length_a   1.000
_cell.length_b   1.000
_cell.length_c   1.000
_cell.angle_alpha   90.00
_cell.angle_beta   90.00
_cell.angle_gamma   90.00
#
_symmetry.space_group_name_H-M   'P 1'
#
loop_
_entity.id
_entity.type
_entity.pdbx_description
1 polymer ?
#
loop_
_entity_poly.entity_id
_entity_poly.type
_entity_poly.pdbx_seq_one_letter_code
_entity_poly.pdbx_strand_id
1 'polypeptide(L)'
;GVGLAWLEFGRKGASQVGFVERMEPVKTLFAERWYIDHFYRLFLDYVIYGIFSNLFTRNDRQVIDGGIDGIGRATVGGGRMLSFLQSGMLQYNLMVMFAVLALVALYFFF
;
A
#
# COMPACT_ATOMS: atom_id res chain seq x y z
N GLY A 1 -19.13 -28.64 47.44
CA GLY A 1 -18.22 -28.83 46.29
C GLY A 1 -17.96 -30.30 46.04
N VAL A 2 -17.06 -30.92 46.81
CA VAL A 2 -16.59 -32.30 46.56
C VAL A 2 -17.67 -33.38 46.74
N GLY A 3 -18.55 -33.24 47.73
CA GLY A 3 -19.64 -34.21 47.96
C GLY A 3 -20.73 -34.22 46.87
N LEU A 4 -21.01 -33.05 46.28
CA LEU A 4 -21.93 -32.92 45.14
C LEU A 4 -21.31 -33.56 43.89
N ALA A 5 -20.02 -33.32 43.64
CA ALA A 5 -19.30 -33.94 42.52
C ALA A 5 -19.26 -35.48 42.61
N TRP A 6 -19.15 -36.06 43.82
CA TRP A 6 -19.19 -37.52 43.97
C TRP A 6 -20.59 -38.12 43.76
N LEU A 7 -21.65 -37.42 44.18
CA LEU A 7 -23.03 -37.84 43.92
C LEU A 7 -23.39 -37.76 42.42
N GLU A 8 -22.85 -36.75 41.72
CA GLU A 8 -23.16 -36.46 40.31
C GLU A 8 -22.28 -37.27 39.33
N PHE A 9 -21.03 -37.60 39.69
CA PHE A 9 -20.08 -38.32 38.82
C PHE A 9 -19.61 -39.70 39.36
N GLY A 10 -19.75 -39.98 40.66
CA GLY A 10 -19.10 -41.11 41.34
C GLY A 10 -19.97 -42.36 41.59
N ARG A 11 -21.29 -42.28 41.41
CA ARG A 11 -22.19 -43.43 41.64
C ARG A 11 -22.27 -44.32 40.38
N LYS A 12 -22.25 -45.65 40.54
CA LYS A 12 -22.21 -46.71 39.49
C LYS A 12 -23.37 -46.74 38.47
N GLY A 13 -24.19 -45.70 38.41
CA GLY A 13 -25.25 -45.47 37.42
C GLY A 13 -25.62 -43.99 37.34
N ALA A 14 -24.71 -43.09 37.73
CA ALA A 14 -24.90 -41.66 37.61
C ALA A 14 -24.83 -41.27 36.14
N SER A 15 -25.75 -40.42 35.72
CA SER A 15 -25.92 -40.03 34.33
C SER A 15 -24.74 -39.21 33.78
N GLN A 16 -23.74 -38.84 34.61
CA GLN A 16 -22.64 -37.94 34.24
C GLN A 16 -23.11 -36.62 33.63
N VAL A 17 -24.38 -36.26 33.85
CA VAL A 17 -25.00 -35.03 33.36
C VAL A 17 -24.89 -34.02 34.49
N GLY A 18 -23.76 -33.32 34.55
CA GLY A 18 -23.62 -32.17 35.43
C GLY A 18 -24.67 -31.11 35.09
N PHE A 19 -25.15 -30.33 36.07
CA PHE A 19 -26.09 -29.20 35.88
C PHE A 19 -25.80 -28.31 34.65
N VAL A 20 -24.53 -28.27 34.23
CA VAL A 20 -23.99 -27.61 33.03
C VAL A 20 -24.57 -28.14 31.70
N GLU A 21 -24.94 -29.42 31.61
CA GLU A 21 -25.55 -30.01 30.40
C GLU A 21 -27.03 -29.65 30.22
N ARG A 22 -27.68 -29.09 31.24
CA ARG A 22 -29.08 -28.66 31.16
C ARG A 22 -29.24 -27.32 30.42
N MET A 23 -28.15 -26.60 30.23
CA MET A 23 -28.08 -25.37 29.45
C MET A 23 -26.99 -25.51 28.39
N GLU A 24 -27.38 -26.05 27.24
CA GLU A 24 -26.59 -26.08 25.99
C GLU A 24 -25.67 -24.87 25.77
N PRO A 25 -26.15 -23.60 25.88
CA PRO A 25 -25.29 -22.44 25.63
C PRO A 25 -24.16 -22.26 26.63
N VAL A 26 -24.28 -22.78 27.86
CA VAL A 26 -23.22 -22.70 28.88
C VAL A 26 -22.19 -23.80 28.67
N LYS A 27 -22.64 -25.01 28.28
CA LYS A 27 -21.75 -26.11 27.89
C LYS A 27 -20.87 -25.73 26.71
N THR A 28 -21.43 -25.14 25.66
CA THR A 28 -20.67 -24.71 24.48
C THR A 28 -19.70 -23.59 24.83
N LEU A 29 -20.11 -22.59 25.63
CA LEU A 29 -19.25 -21.48 26.03
C LEU A 29 -18.02 -21.93 26.82
N PHE A 30 -18.16 -22.90 27.72
CA PHE A 30 -17.00 -23.51 28.41
C PHE A 30 -16.21 -24.48 27.53
N ALA A 31 -16.87 -25.23 26.63
CA ALA A 31 -16.20 -26.15 25.71
C ALA A 31 -15.35 -25.42 24.65
N GLU A 32 -15.81 -24.27 24.16
CA GLU A 32 -15.12 -23.41 23.19
C GLU A 32 -14.09 -22.46 23.85
N ARG A 33 -13.62 -22.76 25.07
CA ARG A 33 -12.67 -21.92 25.82
C ARG A 33 -13.06 -20.44 25.79
N TRP A 34 -14.32 -20.15 26.05
CA TRP A 34 -14.86 -18.78 26.11
C TRP A 34 -14.76 -17.99 24.80
N TYR A 35 -14.64 -18.64 23.64
CA TYR A 35 -14.49 -17.99 22.32
C TYR A 35 -13.27 -17.06 22.19
N ILE A 36 -12.36 -17.08 23.17
CA ILE A 36 -11.17 -16.22 23.20
C ILE A 36 -10.24 -16.54 22.02
N ASP A 37 -10.09 -17.83 21.67
CA ASP A 37 -9.30 -18.26 20.53
C ASP A 37 -9.85 -17.73 19.19
N HIS A 38 -11.18 -17.63 19.07
CA HIS A 38 -11.84 -17.12 17.87
C HIS A 38 -11.69 -15.60 17.76
N PHE A 39 -11.82 -14.90 18.89
CA PHE A 39 -11.59 -13.46 18.97
C PHE A 39 -10.14 -13.10 18.59
N TYR A 40 -9.15 -13.81 19.14
CA TYR A 40 -7.75 -13.56 18.80
C TYR A 40 -7.44 -13.81 17.33
N ARG A 41 -8.00 -14.88 16.73
CA ARG A 41 -7.84 -15.13 15.28
C ARG A 41 -8.44 -14.01 14.44
N LEU A 42 -9.68 -13.62 14.72
CA LEU A 42 -10.35 -12.54 13.99
C LEU A 42 -9.62 -11.21 14.15
N PHE A 43 -9.17 -10.90 15.37
CA PHE A 43 -8.43 -9.68 15.65
C PHE A 43 -7.08 -9.65 14.92
N LEU A 44 -6.30 -10.74 15.00
CA LEU A 44 -5.03 -10.85 14.30
C LEU A 44 -5.22 -10.78 12.78
N ASP A 45 -6.20 -11.51 12.22
CA ASP A 45 -6.41 -11.51 10.78
C ASP A 45 -6.87 -10.14 10.28
N TYR A 46 -7.80 -9.50 10.98
CA TYR A 46 -8.34 -8.21 10.58
C TYR A 46 -7.31 -7.09 10.73
N VAL A 47 -6.57 -7.06 11.84
CA VAL A 47 -5.58 -6.01 12.12
C VAL A 47 -4.31 -6.22 11.31
N ILE A 48 -3.77 -7.45 11.27
CA ILE A 48 -2.50 -7.71 10.57
C ILE A 48 -2.74 -7.76 9.06
N TYR A 49 -3.61 -8.64 8.57
CA TYR A 49 -3.79 -8.75 7.11
C TYR A 49 -4.58 -7.58 6.53
N GLY A 50 -5.61 -7.09 7.23
CA GLY A 50 -6.45 -6.00 6.71
C GLY A 50 -5.76 -4.64 6.70
N ILE A 51 -5.07 -4.27 7.79
CA ILE A 51 -4.49 -2.93 7.93
C ILE A 51 -3.09 -2.88 7.32
N PHE A 52 -2.18 -3.79 7.71
CA PHE A 52 -0.79 -3.71 7.24
C PHE A 52 -0.67 -3.93 5.74
N SER A 53 -1.33 -4.96 5.19
CA SER A 53 -1.23 -5.26 3.76
C SER A 53 -1.76 -4.11 2.89
N ASN A 54 -2.89 -3.51 3.29
CA ASN A 54 -3.53 -2.47 2.48
C ASN A 54 -2.78 -1.13 2.54
N LEU A 55 -2.20 -0.79 3.70
CA LEU A 55 -1.34 0.40 3.85
C LEU A 55 -0.02 0.25 3.08
N PHE A 56 0.65 -0.89 3.22
CA PHE A 56 1.93 -1.12 2.54
C PHE A 56 1.76 -1.15 1.03
N THR A 57 0.74 -1.85 0.52
CA THR A 57 0.50 -1.98 -0.93
C THR A 57 0.14 -0.65 -1.58
N ARG A 58 -0.59 0.23 -0.88
CA ARG A 58 -0.91 1.57 -1.37
C ARG A 58 0.31 2.50 -1.36
N ASN A 59 1.10 2.47 -0.30
CA ASN A 59 2.25 3.35 -0.15
C ASN A 59 3.36 3.01 -1.16
N ASP A 60 3.67 1.71 -1.33
CA ASP A 60 4.76 1.26 -2.20
C ASP A 60 4.51 1.60 -3.68
N ARG A 61 3.31 1.29 -4.18
CA ARG A 61 2.93 1.60 -5.57
C ARG A 61 2.90 3.09 -5.85
N GLN A 62 2.37 3.88 -4.93
CA GLN A 62 2.17 5.31 -5.17
C GLN A 62 3.49 6.10 -5.12
N VAL A 63 4.42 5.69 -4.27
CA VAL A 63 5.73 6.36 -4.14
C VAL A 63 6.67 5.95 -5.27
N ILE A 64 6.71 4.65 -5.63
CA ILE A 64 7.63 4.15 -6.66
C ILE A 64 7.17 4.58 -8.06
N ASP A 65 5.91 4.34 -8.42
CA ASP A 65 5.41 4.72 -9.76
C ASP A 65 5.38 6.24 -9.91
N GLY A 66 4.98 6.97 -8.86
CA GLY A 66 4.92 8.43 -8.88
C GLY A 66 6.28 9.11 -9.00
N GLY A 67 7.33 8.55 -8.38
CA GLY A 67 8.69 9.08 -8.45
C GLY A 67 9.30 8.94 -9.84
N ILE A 68 9.18 7.76 -10.45
CA ILE A 68 9.76 7.47 -11.77
C ILE A 68 9.06 8.29 -12.86
N ASP A 69 7.73 8.34 -12.84
CA ASP A 69 6.95 9.17 -13.76
C ASP A 69 7.27 10.66 -13.62
N GLY A 70 7.48 11.12 -12.38
CA GLY A 70 7.85 12.51 -12.09
C GLY A 70 9.19 12.89 -12.74
N ILE A 71 10.21 12.04 -12.59
CA ILE A 71 11.54 12.24 -13.18
C ILE A 71 11.47 12.18 -14.71
N GLY A 72 10.71 11.23 -15.27
CA GLY A 72 10.51 11.12 -16.71
C GLY A 72 9.87 12.38 -17.30
N ARG A 73 8.78 12.87 -16.71
CA ARG A 73 8.10 14.10 -17.15
C ARG A 73 8.97 15.34 -16.98
N ALA A 74 9.73 15.44 -15.88
CA ALA A 74 10.66 16.54 -15.66
C ALA A 74 11.77 16.57 -16.72
N THR A 75 12.32 15.41 -17.08
CA THR A 75 13.36 15.28 -18.11
C THR A 75 12.84 15.69 -19.49
N VAL A 76 11.66 15.19 -19.88
CA VAL A 76 11.01 15.56 -21.15
C VAL A 76 10.65 17.04 -21.18
N GLY A 77 10.10 17.58 -20.09
CA GLY A 77 9.76 19.01 -19.96
C GLY A 77 11.00 19.91 -20.07
N GLY A 78 12.08 19.55 -19.37
CA GLY A 78 13.36 20.25 -19.41
C GLY A 78 13.98 20.25 -20.81
N GLY A 79 14.02 19.08 -21.47
CA GLY A 79 14.50 18.98 -22.85
C GLY A 79 13.68 19.82 -23.83
N ARG A 80 12.35 19.86 -23.65
CA ARG A 80 11.47 20.69 -24.48
C ARG A 80 11.72 22.18 -24.26
N MET A 81 11.94 22.60 -23.02
CA MET A 81 12.24 24.00 -22.67
C MET A 81 13.60 24.44 -23.24
N LEU A 82 14.62 23.59 -23.14
CA LEU A 82 15.93 23.83 -23.78
C LEU A 82 15.81 23.89 -25.30
N SER A 83 15.02 23.01 -25.91
CA SER A 83 14.77 23.02 -27.35
C SER A 83 14.07 24.30 -27.81
N PHE A 84 13.12 24.83 -27.02
CA PHE A 84 12.48 26.13 -27.29
C PHE A 84 13.46 27.31 -27.18
N LEU A 85 14.36 27.30 -26.20
CA LEU A 85 15.39 28.33 -26.07
C LEU A 85 16.40 28.26 -27.22
N GLN A 86 16.79 27.05 -27.61
CA GLN A 86 17.73 26.84 -28.72
C GLN A 86 17.11 27.21 -30.07
N SER A 87 15.82 26.94 -30.30
CA SER A 87 15.13 27.34 -31.54
C SER A 87 15.00 28.87 -31.67
N GLY A 88 14.75 29.57 -30.57
CA GLY A 88 14.75 31.04 -30.54
C GLY A 88 16.14 31.63 -30.87
N MET A 89 17.21 31.02 -30.36
CA MET A 89 18.59 31.40 -30.74
C MET A 89 18.97 30.98 -32.17
N LEU A 90 18.34 29.94 -32.73
CA LEU A 90 18.64 29.47 -34.08
C LEU A 90 18.33 30.54 -35.13
N GLN A 91 17.20 31.24 -34.97
CA GLN A 91 16.84 32.35 -35.86
C GLN A 91 17.83 33.51 -35.77
N TYR A 92 18.32 33.81 -34.56
CA TYR A 92 19.38 34.80 -34.35
C TYR A 92 20.70 34.39 -35.00
N ASN A 93 21.14 33.15 -34.81
CA ASN A 93 22.35 32.62 -35.44
C ASN A 93 22.28 32.66 -36.97
N LEU A 94 21.12 32.34 -37.56
CA LEU A 94 20.90 32.42 -39.00
C LEU A 94 20.98 33.86 -39.51
N MET A 95 20.39 34.83 -38.80
CA MET A 95 20.48 36.25 -39.16
C MET A 95 21.92 36.77 -39.10
N VAL A 96 22.68 36.38 -38.07
CA VAL A 96 24.10 36.75 -37.94
C VAL A 96 24.93 36.16 -39.08
N MET A 97 24.73 34.89 -39.45
CA MET A 97 25.41 34.29 -40.60
C MET A 97 25.11 35.05 -41.90
N PHE A 98 23.85 35.42 -42.14
CA PHE A 98 23.47 36.21 -43.31
C PHE A 98 24.13 37.60 -43.32
N ALA A 99 24.15 38.29 -42.17
CA ALA A 99 24.77 39.61 -42.05
C ALA A 99 26.28 39.55 -42.31
N VAL A 100 26.98 38.54 -41.77
CA VAL A 100 28.40 38.32 -42.02
C VAL A 100 28.67 38.04 -43.49
N LEU A 101 27.88 37.17 -44.13
CA LEU A 101 28.01 36.88 -45.56
C LEU A 101 27.79 38.13 -46.42
N ALA A 102 26.80 38.96 -46.09
CA ALA A 102 26.55 40.21 -46.81
C ALA A 102 27.71 41.21 -46.66
N LEU A 103 28.29 41.33 -45.47
CA LEU A 103 29.47 42.17 -45.23
C LEU A 103 30.69 41.69 -46.02
N VAL A 104 30.94 40.38 -46.04
CA VAL A 104 32.04 39.79 -46.82
C VAL A 104 31.85 40.02 -48.32
N ALA A 105 30.62 39.86 -48.82
CA ALA A 105 30.31 40.13 -50.22
C ALA A 105 30.53 41.61 -50.58
N LEU A 106 30.11 42.54 -49.72
CA LEU A 106 30.37 43.97 -49.90
C LEU A 106 31.86 44.29 -49.90
N TYR A 107 32.64 43.70 -48.98
CA TYR A 107 34.09 43.87 -48.93
C TYR A 107 34.80 43.36 -50.19
N PHE A 108 34.28 42.31 -50.83
CA PHE A 108 34.87 41.79 -52.07
C PHE A 108 34.51 42.62 -53.31
N PHE A 109 33.38 43.31 -53.29
CA PHE A 109 32.89 44.14 -54.40
C PHE A 109 33.41 45.58 -54.37
N PHE A 110 33.95 46.04 -53.24
CA PHE A 110 34.44 47.40 -53.01
C PHE A 110 35.94 47.40 -52.74
#